data_AF-A0A535ESH2-F1
#
_entry.id   AF-A0A535ESH2-F1
#
_cell.length_a   1.000
_cell.length_b   1.000
_cell.length_c   1.000
_cell.angle_alpha   90.00
_cell.angle_beta   90.00
_cell.angle_gamma   90.00
#
_symmetry.space_group_name_H-M   'P 1'
#
loop_
_entity.id
_entity.type
_entity.pdbx_description
1 polymer ?
#
loop_
_entity_poly.entity_id
_entity_poly.type
_entity_poly.pdbx_seq_one_letter_code
_entity_poly.pdbx_strand_id
1 'polypeptide(L)'
;MSHNRDERRERLKRLDGCLDVLEDAHLRGEAVVSAWVAARLRSATASVTAGMSIADAIEEVFAEQEPCLTGGGPEAASAPVRPPAAGPTSPRVEQPLMSPLNEAGARDLTERIRTATRHVCTLLLEAHEGRAWLALGYRSWERYVRSEFGLSRSRSYELLDQGRVIVELQRAARTSAFPDVSAYAAGQIKHHLDDVAACVRERTAGQPEDRVPEIIADVVREQRACLRESRALRPSPHATELARLSAAIDCLAAMPDAITTAGLVREETAELLSSAEPALLWLGDLVAELRRRARAEALRDRARAGHEYAVGA
;
A
#
# COMPACT_ATOMS: atom_id res chain seq x y z
N MET A 1 13.52 31.06 18.22
CA MET A 1 13.30 30.62 16.81
C MET A 1 13.94 29.28 16.45
N SER A 2 14.90 28.72 17.22
CA SER A 2 15.45 27.36 16.94
C SER A 2 14.47 26.24 17.34
N HIS A 3 13.82 26.38 18.50
CA HIS A 3 12.92 25.37 19.08
C HIS A 3 11.80 24.92 18.12
N ASN A 4 11.14 25.87 17.44
CA ASN A 4 10.06 25.58 16.50
C ASN A 4 10.52 24.81 15.24
N ARG A 5 11.77 25.04 14.77
CA ARG A 5 12.33 24.26 13.66
C ARG A 5 12.70 22.84 14.08
N ASP A 6 13.25 22.68 15.27
CA ASP A 6 13.61 21.36 15.81
C ASP A 6 12.35 20.52 16.11
N GLU A 7 11.30 21.15 16.66
CA GLU A 7 9.98 20.53 16.87
C GLU A 7 9.31 20.11 15.56
N ARG A 8 9.37 20.95 14.51
CA ARG A 8 8.87 20.60 13.17
C ARG A 8 9.61 19.42 12.57
N ARG A 9 10.94 19.39 12.71
CA ARG A 9 11.77 18.30 12.18
C ARG A 9 11.48 16.98 12.91
N GLU A 10 11.32 17.02 14.22
CA GLU A 10 10.95 15.84 15.01
C GLU A 10 9.51 15.39 14.73
N ARG A 11 8.58 16.30 14.45
CA ARG A 11 7.23 15.95 14.02
C ARG A 11 7.23 15.30 12.64
N LEU A 12 7.99 15.83 11.68
CA LEU A 12 8.12 15.26 10.34
C LEU A 12 8.66 13.83 10.39
N LYS A 13 9.72 13.58 11.16
CA LYS A 13 10.26 12.21 11.37
C LYS A 13 9.23 11.24 11.94
N ARG A 14 8.38 11.69 12.86
CA ARG A 14 7.31 10.84 13.44
C ARG A 14 6.25 10.50 12.39
N LEU A 15 5.89 11.45 11.53
CA LEU A 15 4.94 11.24 10.44
C LEU A 15 5.53 10.34 9.34
N ASP A 16 6.81 10.48 9.01
CA ASP A 16 7.51 9.55 8.09
C ASP A 16 7.47 8.11 8.61
N GLY A 17 7.74 7.92 9.91
CA GLY A 17 7.61 6.60 10.54
C GLY A 17 6.18 6.04 10.58
N CYS A 18 5.14 6.88 10.43
CA CYS A 18 3.77 6.43 10.25
C CYS A 18 3.53 5.88 8.84
N LEU A 19 4.08 6.52 7.83
CA LEU A 19 4.02 6.06 6.43
C LEU A 19 4.65 4.67 6.31
N ASP A 20 5.83 4.46 6.89
CA ASP A 20 6.50 3.15 6.89
C ASP A 20 5.58 2.03 7.43
N VAL A 21 4.84 2.31 8.51
CA VAL A 21 3.95 1.32 9.16
C VAL A 21 2.68 1.05 8.32
N LEU A 22 2.14 2.08 7.66
CA LEU A 22 0.99 1.95 6.76
C LEU A 22 1.36 1.22 5.47
N GLU A 23 2.52 1.55 4.89
CA GLU A 23 3.07 0.88 3.72
C GLU A 23 3.37 -0.59 4.02
N ASP A 24 4.01 -0.91 5.15
CA ASP A 24 4.23 -2.29 5.59
C ASP A 24 2.91 -3.07 5.76
N ALA A 25 1.84 -2.43 6.26
CA ALA A 25 0.52 -3.05 6.36
C ALA A 25 -0.10 -3.31 4.98
N HIS A 26 0.01 -2.34 4.07
CA HIS A 26 -0.45 -2.50 2.70
C HIS A 26 0.29 -3.64 1.98
N LEU A 27 1.60 -3.74 2.18
CA LEU A 27 2.46 -4.78 1.61
C LEU A 27 2.14 -6.18 2.14
N ARG A 28 1.63 -6.29 3.37
CA ARG A 28 1.05 -7.54 3.92
C ARG A 28 -0.32 -7.89 3.35
N GLY A 29 -0.86 -7.06 2.45
CA GLY A 29 -2.16 -7.26 1.81
C GLY A 29 -3.34 -6.76 2.64
N GLU A 30 -3.09 -5.98 3.70
CA GLU A 30 -4.17 -5.27 4.40
C GLU A 30 -4.71 -4.16 3.47
N ALA A 31 -6.03 -4.09 3.30
CA ALA A 31 -6.68 -3.01 2.52
C ALA A 31 -7.19 -1.87 3.43
N VAL A 32 -7.37 -2.17 4.71
CA VAL A 32 -7.87 -1.26 5.74
C VAL A 32 -6.93 -1.26 6.94
N VAL A 33 -6.87 -0.12 7.63
CA VAL A 33 -6.08 0.05 8.84
C VAL A 33 -6.66 -0.84 9.94
N SER A 34 -5.89 -1.82 10.39
CA SER A 34 -6.29 -2.67 11.51
C SER A 34 -6.26 -1.92 12.84
N ALA A 35 -6.99 -2.41 13.85
CA ALA A 35 -7.03 -1.81 15.18
C ALA A 35 -5.63 -1.70 15.83
N TRP A 36 -4.75 -2.64 15.52
CA TRP A 36 -3.36 -2.64 15.98
C TRP A 36 -2.53 -1.55 15.28
N VAL A 37 -2.64 -1.42 13.96
CA VAL A 37 -1.96 -0.36 13.20
C VAL A 37 -2.42 1.01 13.69
N ALA A 38 -3.73 1.25 13.79
CA ALA A 38 -4.26 2.50 14.34
C ALA A 38 -3.73 2.77 15.75
N ALA A 39 -3.65 1.75 16.61
CA ALA A 39 -3.10 1.91 17.96
C ALA A 39 -1.64 2.33 17.98
N ARG A 40 -0.84 1.83 17.05
CA ARG A 40 0.58 2.15 16.90
C ARG A 40 0.79 3.56 16.35
N LEU A 41 -0.09 4.06 15.49
CA LEU A 41 0.02 5.38 14.85
C LEU A 41 -0.49 6.53 15.73
N ARG A 42 -1.37 6.25 16.71
CA ARG A 42 -2.02 7.24 17.58
C ARG A 42 -1.09 8.26 18.25
N SER A 43 0.16 7.89 18.55
CA SER A 43 1.13 8.80 19.19
C SER A 43 1.70 9.86 18.25
N ALA A 44 1.57 9.66 16.95
CA ALA A 44 2.15 10.53 15.92
C ALA A 44 1.06 11.23 15.08
N THR A 45 -0.08 10.57 14.84
CA THR A 45 -1.25 11.13 14.19
C THR A 45 -2.54 10.57 14.83
N ALA A 46 -3.54 11.43 15.04
CA ALA A 46 -4.85 11.04 15.54
C ALA A 46 -5.90 10.90 14.43
N SER A 47 -5.59 11.35 13.21
CA SER A 47 -6.50 11.33 12.05
C SER A 47 -6.68 9.92 11.49
N VAL A 48 -5.63 9.09 11.54
CA VAL A 48 -5.67 7.70 11.09
C VAL A 48 -6.41 6.81 12.09
N THR A 49 -7.52 6.20 11.67
CA THR A 49 -8.39 5.36 12.52
C THR A 49 -8.57 3.95 11.97
N ALA A 50 -8.93 3.01 12.85
CA ALA A 50 -9.17 1.62 12.46
C ALA A 50 -10.39 1.52 11.52
N GLY A 51 -10.27 0.76 10.44
CA GLY A 51 -11.31 0.63 9.41
C GLY A 51 -11.21 1.66 8.28
N MET A 52 -10.37 2.68 8.42
CA MET A 52 -10.00 3.58 7.31
C MET A 52 -9.26 2.78 6.21
N SER A 53 -9.44 3.13 4.93
CA SER A 53 -8.63 2.50 3.89
C SER A 53 -7.17 2.90 4.06
N ILE A 54 -6.23 2.01 3.74
CA ILE A 54 -4.81 2.35 3.89
C ILE A 54 -4.40 3.49 2.95
N ALA A 55 -5.03 3.60 1.77
CA ALA A 55 -4.80 4.71 0.86
C ALA A 55 -5.25 6.05 1.46
N ASP A 56 -6.46 6.12 2.03
CA ASP A 56 -6.95 7.35 2.69
C ASP A 56 -6.09 7.70 3.91
N ALA A 57 -5.63 6.70 4.65
CA ALA A 57 -4.74 6.91 5.80
C ALA A 57 -3.37 7.48 5.38
N ILE A 58 -2.84 7.11 4.21
CA ILE A 58 -1.59 7.67 3.67
C ILE A 58 -1.80 9.13 3.27
N GLU A 59 -2.90 9.45 2.58
CA GLU A 59 -3.24 10.83 2.19
C GLU A 59 -3.42 11.75 3.42
N GLU A 60 -4.05 11.26 4.49
CA GLU A 60 -4.17 12.01 5.75
C GLU A 60 -2.80 12.30 6.39
N VAL A 61 -1.87 11.35 6.35
CA VAL A 61 -0.51 11.57 6.85
C VAL A 61 0.23 12.59 5.99
N PHE A 62 0.07 12.56 4.67
CA PHE A 62 0.63 13.58 3.77
C PHE A 62 0.05 14.99 4.03
N ALA A 63 -1.26 15.09 4.26
CA ALA A 63 -1.91 16.35 4.63
C ALA A 63 -1.36 16.91 5.95
N GLU A 64 -1.02 16.05 6.91
CA GLU A 64 -0.36 16.46 8.16
C GLU A 64 1.12 16.85 8.01
N GLN A 65 1.81 16.34 6.98
CA GLN A 65 3.19 16.70 6.66
C GLN A 65 3.29 18.04 5.94
N GLU A 66 2.30 18.42 5.14
CA GLU A 66 2.32 19.63 4.30
C GLU A 66 2.63 20.93 5.07
N PRO A 67 2.05 21.20 6.26
CA PRO A 67 2.41 22.37 7.09
C PRO A 67 3.85 22.30 7.65
N CYS A 68 4.36 21.09 7.88
CA CYS A 68 5.73 20.88 8.34
C CYS A 68 6.75 21.19 7.23
N LEU A 69 6.36 21.03 5.96
CA LEU A 69 7.16 21.32 4.78
C LEU A 69 7.08 22.80 4.36
N THR A 70 5.90 23.42 4.47
CA THR A 70 5.61 24.78 3.96
C THR A 70 5.85 25.91 4.96
N GLY A 71 5.97 25.64 6.26
CA GLY A 71 6.12 26.65 7.33
C GLY A 71 7.43 27.47 7.35
N GLY A 72 8.17 27.59 6.25
CA GLY A 72 9.20 28.62 6.05
C GLY A 72 8.63 29.71 5.15
N GLY A 73 7.78 30.57 5.71
CA GLY A 73 6.90 31.45 4.92
C GLY A 73 7.61 32.50 4.04
N PRO A 74 6.90 33.08 3.06
CA PRO A 74 7.30 34.26 2.32
C PRO A 74 7.06 35.52 3.18
N GLU A 75 8.04 35.90 3.99
CA GLU A 75 7.99 37.17 4.75
C GLU A 75 9.38 37.79 4.84
N ALA A 76 9.91 38.21 3.69
CA ALA A 76 11.11 39.05 3.59
C ALA A 76 10.85 40.19 2.60
N ALA A 77 9.75 40.92 2.79
CA ALA A 77 9.58 42.24 2.22
C ALA A 77 9.33 43.21 3.38
N SER A 78 10.21 44.21 3.50
CA SER A 78 10.12 45.38 4.37
C SER A 78 10.54 45.19 5.85
N ALA A 79 11.85 45.13 6.08
CA ALA A 79 12.45 45.77 7.26
C ALA A 79 13.75 46.50 6.83
N PRO A 80 13.94 47.78 7.19
CA PRO A 80 15.12 48.53 6.78
C PRO A 80 16.37 47.97 7.47
N VAL A 81 17.35 47.58 6.66
CA VAL A 81 18.65 47.06 7.07
C VAL A 81 19.42 48.14 7.83
N ARG A 82 19.79 47.85 9.09
CA ARG A 82 20.87 48.55 9.80
C ARG A 82 22.13 47.67 9.69
N PRO A 83 23.29 48.19 9.25
CA PRO A 83 24.45 47.34 9.02
C PRO A 83 25.06 46.86 10.36
N PRO A 84 25.35 45.56 10.52
CA PRO A 84 26.18 45.08 11.62
C PRO A 84 27.67 45.25 11.28
N ALA A 85 28.45 45.58 12.31
CA ALA A 85 29.89 45.79 12.24
C ALA A 85 30.65 44.54 11.78
N ALA A 86 31.74 44.78 11.05
CA ALA A 86 32.61 43.78 10.46
C ALA A 86 33.19 42.80 11.50
N GLY A 87 32.86 41.52 11.33
CA GLY A 87 33.61 40.38 11.87
C GLY A 87 34.12 39.51 10.71
N PRO A 88 35.24 38.78 10.90
CA PRO A 88 35.98 38.19 9.78
C PRO A 88 35.15 37.08 9.10
N THR A 89 34.97 37.27 7.80
CA THR A 89 34.27 36.41 6.86
C THR A 89 35.00 35.07 6.69
N SER A 90 34.42 33.98 7.19
CA SER A 90 34.62 32.69 6.54
C SER A 90 34.00 32.75 5.15
N PRO A 91 34.65 32.23 4.09
CA PRO A 91 34.10 32.28 2.75
C PRO A 91 32.84 31.40 2.73
N ARG A 92 31.68 32.06 2.72
CA ARG A 92 30.40 31.43 2.43
C ARG A 92 30.49 31.01 0.96
N VAL A 93 30.62 29.71 0.72
CA VAL A 93 30.43 29.16 -0.63
C VAL A 93 29.00 29.51 -1.00
N GLU A 94 28.82 30.52 -1.85
CA GLU A 94 27.54 30.84 -2.47
C GLU A 94 27.16 29.62 -3.30
N GLN A 95 26.29 28.78 -2.76
CA GLN A 95 25.70 27.71 -3.54
C GLN A 95 24.98 28.37 -4.72
N PRO A 96 25.30 28.00 -5.97
CA PRO A 96 24.63 28.57 -7.12
C PRO A 96 23.13 28.37 -6.94
N LEU A 97 22.37 29.46 -6.94
CA LEU A 97 20.92 29.43 -7.04
C LEU A 97 20.60 28.74 -8.36
N MET A 98 20.34 27.42 -8.32
CA MET A 98 19.96 26.68 -9.50
C MET A 98 18.67 27.30 -10.05
N SER A 99 18.72 27.82 -11.27
CA SER A 99 17.54 28.35 -11.93
C SER A 99 16.43 27.29 -11.93
N PRO A 100 15.18 27.68 -11.65
CA PRO A 100 14.06 26.73 -11.66
C PRO A 100 13.96 26.03 -13.02
N LEU A 101 13.76 24.71 -12.98
CA LEU A 101 13.62 23.90 -14.19
C LEU A 101 12.39 24.35 -14.98
N ASN A 102 12.54 24.50 -16.30
CA ASN A 102 11.39 24.59 -17.18
C ASN A 102 10.75 23.20 -17.35
N GLU A 103 9.55 23.15 -17.95
CA GLU A 103 8.79 21.90 -18.10
C GLU A 103 9.56 20.80 -18.84
N ALA A 104 10.29 21.14 -19.90
CA ALA A 104 11.12 20.19 -20.65
C ALA A 104 12.27 19.62 -19.78
N GLY A 105 12.96 20.48 -19.03
CA GLY A 105 14.02 20.07 -18.11
C GLY A 105 13.51 19.24 -16.94
N ALA A 106 12.30 19.52 -16.44
CA ALA A 106 11.66 18.72 -15.40
C ALA A 106 11.29 17.31 -15.92
N ARG A 107 10.79 17.20 -17.16
CA ARG A 107 10.51 15.90 -17.79
C ARG A 107 11.78 15.08 -18.00
N ASP A 108 12.83 15.68 -18.56
CA ASP A 108 14.12 15.00 -18.75
C ASP A 108 14.70 14.51 -17.42
N LEU A 109 14.72 15.36 -16.40
CA LEU A 109 15.19 14.98 -15.07
C LEU A 109 14.36 13.82 -14.50
N THR A 110 13.04 13.86 -14.67
CA THR A 110 12.15 12.79 -14.18
C THR A 110 12.44 11.46 -14.87
N GLU A 111 12.64 11.44 -16.19
CA GLU A 111 12.99 10.22 -16.92
C GLU A 111 14.37 9.68 -16.53
N ARG A 112 15.33 10.57 -16.28
CA ARG A 112 16.65 10.18 -15.76
C ARG A 112 16.54 9.57 -14.36
N ILE A 113 15.72 10.13 -13.48
CA ILE A 113 15.45 9.57 -12.14
C ILE A 113 14.78 8.20 -12.25
N ARG A 114 13.77 8.05 -13.12
CA ARG A 114 13.10 6.76 -13.35
C ARG A 114 14.09 5.70 -13.82
N THR A 115 14.91 6.04 -14.81
CA THR A 115 15.93 5.14 -15.36
C THR A 115 16.98 4.76 -14.30
N ALA A 116 17.49 5.74 -13.56
CA ALA A 116 18.45 5.50 -12.48
C ALA A 116 17.87 4.59 -11.39
N THR A 117 16.61 4.79 -11.01
CA THR A 117 15.95 3.97 -9.99
C THR A 117 15.81 2.51 -10.45
N ARG A 118 15.42 2.28 -11.71
CA ARG A 118 15.37 0.92 -12.29
C ARG A 118 16.75 0.27 -12.32
N HIS A 119 17.78 1.04 -12.66
CA HIS A 119 19.16 0.56 -12.68
C HIS A 119 19.65 0.17 -11.28
N VAL A 120 19.31 0.96 -10.24
CA VAL A 120 19.63 0.62 -8.84
C VAL A 120 19.08 -0.76 -8.46
N CYS A 121 17.87 -1.12 -8.86
CA CYS A 121 17.32 -2.45 -8.57
C CYS A 121 18.15 -3.57 -9.22
N THR A 122 18.63 -3.38 -10.45
CA THR A 122 19.50 -4.35 -11.12
C THR A 122 20.88 -4.46 -10.47
N LEU A 123 21.45 -3.34 -10.00
CA LEU A 123 22.72 -3.32 -9.27
C LEU A 123 22.59 -3.98 -7.88
N LEU A 124 21.46 -3.79 -7.21
CA LEU A 124 21.18 -4.49 -5.94
C LEU A 124 21.07 -6.00 -6.17
N LEU A 125 20.43 -6.42 -7.27
CA LEU A 125 20.38 -7.83 -7.65
C LEU A 125 21.78 -8.38 -7.92
N GLU A 126 22.59 -7.69 -8.70
CA GLU A 126 23.98 -8.08 -8.98
C GLU A 126 24.81 -8.16 -7.70
N ALA A 127 24.71 -7.16 -6.83
CA ALA A 127 25.37 -7.17 -5.52
C ALA A 127 24.91 -8.34 -4.64
N HIS A 128 23.63 -8.71 -4.73
CA HIS A 128 23.10 -9.83 -3.98
C HIS A 128 23.61 -11.18 -4.52
N GLU A 129 23.52 -11.39 -5.83
CA GLU A 129 23.97 -12.64 -6.48
C GLU A 129 25.49 -12.81 -6.39
N GLY A 130 26.25 -11.72 -6.52
CA GLY A 130 27.69 -11.66 -6.32
C GLY A 130 28.12 -11.73 -4.84
N ARG A 131 27.18 -11.75 -3.90
CA ARG A 131 27.44 -11.76 -2.45
C ARG A 131 28.35 -10.62 -1.99
N ALA A 132 28.13 -9.41 -2.50
CA ALA A 132 28.95 -8.21 -2.21
C ALA A 132 29.12 -7.95 -0.71
N TRP A 133 28.09 -8.24 0.10
CA TRP A 133 28.15 -8.10 1.55
C TRP A 133 29.27 -8.95 2.18
N LEU A 134 29.53 -10.16 1.68
CA LEU A 134 30.62 -11.00 2.19
C LEU A 134 31.98 -10.42 1.82
N ALA A 135 32.13 -9.95 0.58
CA ALA A 135 33.37 -9.34 0.10
C ALA A 135 33.71 -8.06 0.88
N LEU A 136 32.70 -7.33 1.32
CA LEU A 136 32.82 -6.12 2.14
C LEU A 136 32.83 -6.40 3.66
N GLY A 137 32.83 -7.67 4.09
CA GLY A 137 32.97 -8.06 5.50
C GLY A 137 31.69 -8.00 6.33
N TYR A 138 30.53 -7.79 5.72
CA TYR A 138 29.24 -7.88 6.40
C TYR A 138 28.83 -9.33 6.63
N ARG A 139 28.23 -9.60 7.81
CA ARG A 139 27.79 -10.96 8.19
C ARG A 139 26.52 -11.43 7.48
N SER A 140 25.76 -10.51 6.90
CA SER A 140 24.51 -10.80 6.19
C SER A 140 24.17 -9.69 5.21
N TRP A 141 23.38 -10.05 4.19
CA TRP A 141 22.76 -9.11 3.24
C TRP A 141 22.03 -7.98 3.95
N GLU A 142 21.20 -8.31 4.95
CA GLU A 142 20.40 -7.34 5.68
C GLU A 142 21.25 -6.25 6.36
N ARG A 143 22.39 -6.64 6.94
CA ARG A 143 23.30 -5.68 7.58
C ARG A 143 23.93 -4.76 6.54
N TYR A 144 24.31 -5.31 5.40
CA TYR A 144 24.88 -4.56 4.28
C TYR A 144 23.89 -3.51 3.76
N VAL A 145 22.67 -3.90 3.38
CA VAL A 145 21.69 -2.94 2.83
C VAL A 145 21.21 -1.90 3.82
N ARG A 146 21.13 -2.25 5.11
CA ARG A 146 20.81 -1.29 6.16
C ARG A 146 21.93 -0.27 6.38
N SER A 147 23.19 -0.71 6.30
CA SER A 147 24.35 0.15 6.57
C SER A 147 24.71 1.04 5.39
N GLU A 148 24.70 0.49 4.17
CA GLU A 148 25.13 1.20 2.96
C GLU A 148 24.01 2.05 2.34
N PHE A 149 22.76 1.59 2.42
CA PHE A 149 21.64 2.20 1.68
C PHE A 149 20.47 2.64 2.56
N GLY A 150 20.51 2.37 3.88
CA GLY A 150 19.42 2.70 4.79
C GLY A 150 18.13 1.92 4.53
N LEU A 151 18.18 0.80 3.81
CA LEU A 151 16.99 0.03 3.43
C LEU A 151 16.54 -0.95 4.51
N SER A 152 15.22 -1.14 4.62
CA SER A 152 14.65 -2.23 5.41
C SER A 152 14.89 -3.58 4.74
N ARG A 153 14.78 -4.68 5.50
CA ARG A 153 14.94 -6.04 4.98
C ARG A 153 13.89 -6.30 3.88
N SER A 154 12.62 -6.07 4.18
CA SER A 154 11.51 -6.28 3.23
C SER A 154 11.70 -5.46 1.96
N ARG A 155 11.99 -4.16 2.10
CA ARG A 155 12.22 -3.27 0.96
C ARG A 155 13.38 -3.75 0.09
N SER A 156 14.46 -4.24 0.70
CA SER A 156 15.58 -4.78 -0.07
C SER A 156 15.17 -5.98 -0.92
N TYR A 157 14.36 -6.91 -0.38
CA TYR A 157 13.89 -8.07 -1.14
C TYR A 157 12.87 -7.71 -2.23
N GLU A 158 12.02 -6.69 -2.00
CA GLU A 158 11.14 -6.16 -3.06
C GLU A 158 11.94 -5.60 -4.24
N LEU A 159 13.03 -4.86 -3.98
CA LEU A 159 13.90 -4.34 -5.02
C LEU A 159 14.67 -5.46 -5.74
N LEU A 160 15.03 -6.54 -5.04
CA LEU A 160 15.60 -7.74 -5.66
C LEU A 160 14.59 -8.44 -6.58
N ASP A 161 13.34 -8.60 -6.13
CA ASP A 161 12.25 -9.16 -6.93
C ASP A 161 12.01 -8.29 -8.18
N GLN A 162 12.00 -6.96 -8.02
CA GLN A 162 11.89 -6.01 -9.12
C GLN A 162 13.06 -6.15 -10.11
N GLY A 163 14.30 -6.19 -9.61
CA GLY A 163 15.49 -6.38 -10.42
C GLY A 163 15.44 -7.68 -11.22
N ARG A 164 15.00 -8.79 -10.59
CA ARG A 164 14.90 -10.10 -11.24
C ARG A 164 13.88 -10.08 -12.38
N VAL A 165 12.72 -9.46 -12.15
CA VAL A 165 11.72 -9.27 -13.20
C VAL A 165 12.26 -8.41 -14.34
N ILE A 166 12.90 -7.27 -14.05
CA ILE A 166 13.50 -6.40 -15.06
C ILE A 166 14.49 -7.17 -15.95
N VAL A 167 15.43 -7.90 -15.35
CA VAL A 167 16.46 -8.67 -16.08
C VAL A 167 15.84 -9.75 -16.95
N GLU A 168 14.85 -10.50 -16.45
CA GLU A 168 14.19 -11.55 -17.24
C GLU A 168 13.38 -10.98 -18.40
N LEU A 169 12.71 -9.84 -18.21
CA LEU A 169 11.98 -9.17 -19.30
C LEU A 169 12.94 -8.60 -20.36
N GLN A 170 14.07 -8.02 -19.94
CA GLN A 170 15.13 -7.57 -20.85
C GLN A 170 15.67 -8.73 -21.70
N ARG A 171 15.96 -9.85 -21.04
CA ARG A 171 16.44 -11.07 -21.70
C ARG A 171 15.42 -11.63 -22.69
N ALA A 172 14.15 -11.67 -22.29
CA ALA A 172 13.05 -12.12 -23.12
C ALA A 172 12.88 -11.24 -24.36
N ALA A 173 12.89 -9.92 -24.18
CA ALA A 173 12.74 -8.96 -25.27
C ALA A 173 14.03 -8.71 -26.08
N ARG A 174 15.17 -9.26 -25.65
CA ARG A 174 16.51 -9.01 -26.22
C ARG A 174 16.84 -7.52 -26.32
N THR A 175 16.45 -6.75 -25.32
CA THR A 175 16.68 -5.30 -25.24
C THR A 175 17.60 -4.94 -24.08
N SER A 176 18.33 -3.85 -24.24
CA SER A 176 19.12 -3.23 -23.16
C SER A 176 18.33 -2.15 -22.39
N ALA A 177 17.16 -1.74 -22.90
CA ALA A 177 16.30 -0.77 -22.24
C ALA A 177 15.76 -1.33 -20.91
N PHE A 178 15.65 -0.51 -19.87
CA PHE A 178 15.08 -0.92 -18.58
C PHE A 178 13.55 -0.79 -18.60
N PRO A 179 12.78 -1.90 -18.59
CA PRO A 179 11.33 -1.85 -18.61
C PRO A 179 10.78 -1.11 -17.40
N ASP A 180 9.68 -0.36 -17.61
CA ASP A 180 9.01 0.34 -16.52
C ASP A 180 8.14 -0.60 -15.68
N VAL A 181 8.78 -1.33 -14.77
CA VAL A 181 8.12 -2.24 -13.83
C VAL A 181 8.37 -1.77 -12.41
N SER A 182 7.32 -1.40 -11.69
CA SER A 182 7.41 -1.07 -10.27
C SER A 182 7.59 -2.31 -9.40
N ALA A 183 8.13 -2.14 -8.18
CA ALA A 183 8.26 -3.23 -7.21
C ALA A 183 6.91 -3.94 -6.94
N TYR A 184 5.81 -3.16 -6.88
CA TYR A 184 4.46 -3.72 -6.73
C TYR A 184 4.05 -4.59 -7.92
N ALA A 185 4.27 -4.11 -9.15
CA ALA A 185 3.97 -4.90 -10.35
C ALA A 185 4.82 -6.18 -10.41
N ALA A 186 6.12 -6.08 -10.10
CA ALA A 186 7.01 -7.23 -10.01
C ALA A 186 6.53 -8.26 -8.98
N GLY A 187 6.16 -7.82 -7.78
CA GLY A 187 5.65 -8.69 -6.73
C GLY A 187 4.36 -9.42 -7.10
N GLN A 188 3.51 -8.82 -7.95
CA GLN A 188 2.29 -9.47 -8.45
C GLN A 188 2.55 -10.54 -9.50
N ILE A 189 3.53 -10.32 -10.39
CA ILE A 189 3.77 -11.22 -11.52
C ILE A 189 4.88 -12.24 -11.29
N LYS A 190 5.68 -12.13 -10.21
CA LYS A 190 6.87 -12.97 -10.00
C LYS A 190 6.62 -14.47 -10.04
N HIS A 191 5.43 -14.93 -9.62
CA HIS A 191 5.06 -16.35 -9.65
C HIS A 191 4.65 -16.86 -11.05
N HIS A 192 4.49 -15.94 -12.00
CA HIS A 192 4.12 -16.19 -13.39
C HIS A 192 5.16 -15.63 -14.36
N LEU A 193 6.39 -15.40 -13.87
CA LEU A 193 7.42 -14.70 -14.65
C LEU A 193 7.80 -15.45 -15.92
N ASP A 194 7.81 -16.78 -15.89
CA ASP A 194 8.11 -17.61 -17.06
C ASP A 194 7.06 -17.43 -18.18
N ASP A 195 5.78 -17.39 -17.82
CA ASP A 195 4.67 -17.17 -18.75
C ASP A 195 4.73 -15.76 -19.34
N VAL A 196 4.99 -14.75 -18.48
CA VAL A 196 5.15 -13.35 -18.91
C VAL A 196 6.34 -13.24 -19.87
N ALA A 197 7.48 -13.84 -19.52
CA ALA A 197 8.68 -13.82 -20.36
C ALA A 197 8.45 -14.53 -21.70
N ALA A 198 7.66 -15.61 -21.73
CA ALA A 198 7.26 -16.27 -22.97
C ALA A 198 6.40 -15.37 -23.84
N CYS A 199 5.39 -14.72 -23.26
CA CYS A 199 4.53 -13.77 -23.98
C CYS A 199 5.31 -12.57 -24.52
N VAL A 200 6.25 -12.02 -23.73
CA VAL A 200 7.13 -10.94 -24.19
C VAL A 200 8.00 -11.40 -25.36
N ARG A 201 8.64 -12.58 -25.29
CA ARG A 201 9.43 -13.13 -26.41
C ARG A 201 8.62 -13.22 -27.69
N GLU A 202 7.39 -13.73 -27.59
CA GLU A 202 6.50 -13.90 -28.73
C GLU A 202 6.09 -12.56 -29.33
N ARG A 203 5.61 -11.62 -28.51
CA ARG A 203 5.09 -10.34 -29.00
C ARG A 203 6.17 -9.38 -29.49
N THR A 204 7.39 -9.48 -28.97
CA THR A 204 8.51 -8.63 -29.39
C THR A 204 9.27 -9.18 -30.61
N ALA A 205 9.00 -10.44 -31.02
CA ALA A 205 9.68 -11.04 -32.16
C ALA A 205 9.39 -10.26 -33.46
N GLY A 206 10.44 -9.75 -34.09
CA GLY A 206 10.34 -9.00 -35.35
C GLY A 206 9.80 -7.57 -35.21
N GLN A 207 9.58 -7.09 -33.98
CA GLN A 207 9.16 -5.72 -33.72
C GLN A 207 10.34 -4.75 -33.71
N PRO A 208 10.12 -3.47 -34.07
CA PRO A 208 11.16 -2.46 -33.96
C PRO A 208 11.45 -2.13 -32.48
N GLU A 209 12.71 -1.77 -32.20
CA GLU A 209 13.23 -1.62 -30.82
C GLU A 209 12.51 -0.53 -30.01
N ASP A 210 12.01 0.51 -30.68
CA ASP A 210 11.22 1.60 -30.08
C ASP A 210 9.85 1.14 -29.54
N ARG A 211 9.28 0.07 -30.10
CA ARG A 211 8.00 -0.51 -29.66
C ARG A 211 8.13 -1.51 -28.54
N VAL A 212 9.32 -2.08 -28.35
CA VAL A 212 9.57 -3.12 -27.35
C VAL A 212 9.17 -2.69 -25.92
N PRO A 213 9.50 -1.48 -25.45
CA PRO A 213 9.09 -1.03 -24.11
C PRO A 213 7.56 -0.98 -23.93
N GLU A 214 6.83 -0.53 -24.95
CA GLU A 214 5.35 -0.49 -24.94
C GLU A 214 4.77 -1.91 -24.84
N ILE A 215 5.30 -2.84 -25.63
CA ILE A 215 4.88 -4.25 -25.63
C ILE A 215 5.11 -4.89 -24.25
N ILE A 216 6.27 -4.65 -23.63
CA ILE A 216 6.55 -5.19 -22.29
C ILE A 216 5.55 -4.62 -21.26
N ALA A 217 5.30 -3.32 -21.30
CA ALA A 217 4.34 -2.67 -20.41
C ALA A 217 2.92 -3.24 -20.60
N ASP A 218 2.51 -3.52 -21.84
CA ASP A 218 1.22 -4.11 -22.17
C ASP A 218 1.09 -5.53 -21.62
N VAL A 219 2.07 -6.40 -21.87
CA VAL A 219 2.05 -7.78 -21.34
C VAL A 219 1.99 -7.79 -19.81
N VAL A 220 2.78 -6.95 -19.14
CA VAL A 220 2.74 -6.84 -17.68
C VAL A 220 1.37 -6.35 -17.19
N ARG A 221 0.76 -5.38 -17.86
CA ARG A 221 -0.56 -4.85 -17.50
C ARG A 221 -1.65 -5.89 -17.68
N GLU A 222 -1.66 -6.58 -18.81
CA GLU A 222 -2.62 -7.65 -19.13
C GLU A 222 -2.50 -8.80 -18.13
N GLN A 223 -1.29 -9.27 -17.83
CA GLN A 223 -1.09 -10.34 -16.85
C GLN A 223 -1.63 -9.93 -15.48
N ARG A 224 -1.36 -8.70 -15.04
CA ARG A 224 -1.88 -8.21 -13.76
C ARG A 224 -3.41 -8.13 -13.75
N ALA A 225 -4.04 -7.76 -14.87
CA ALA A 225 -5.49 -7.76 -14.99
C ALA A 225 -6.05 -9.18 -14.85
N CYS A 226 -5.48 -10.15 -15.57
CA CYS A 226 -5.85 -11.56 -15.51
C CYS A 226 -5.72 -12.14 -14.09
N LEU A 227 -4.63 -11.80 -13.38
CA LEU A 227 -4.43 -12.24 -11.99
C LEU A 227 -5.44 -11.61 -11.01
N ARG A 228 -5.82 -10.35 -11.22
CA ARG A 228 -6.87 -9.70 -10.41
C ARG A 228 -8.22 -10.35 -10.63
N GLU A 229 -8.60 -10.60 -11.89
CA GLU A 229 -9.85 -11.30 -12.23
C GLU A 229 -9.89 -12.70 -11.63
N SER A 230 -8.80 -13.46 -11.79
CA SER A 230 -8.65 -14.79 -11.20
C SER A 230 -8.78 -14.76 -9.68
N ARG A 231 -8.26 -13.72 -9.02
CA ARG A 231 -8.40 -13.53 -7.57
C ARG A 231 -9.82 -13.14 -7.18
N ALA A 232 -10.50 -12.29 -7.96
CA ALA A 232 -11.88 -11.88 -7.72
C ALA A 232 -12.87 -13.05 -7.89
N LEU A 233 -12.59 -13.97 -8.80
CA LEU A 233 -13.37 -15.20 -9.03
C LEU A 233 -13.19 -16.25 -7.93
N ARG A 234 -12.14 -16.14 -7.10
CA ARG A 234 -12.00 -17.04 -5.95
C ARG A 234 -13.05 -16.66 -4.91
N PRO A 235 -13.89 -17.60 -4.47
CA PRO A 235 -14.88 -17.32 -3.44
C PRO A 235 -14.16 -16.80 -2.19
N SER A 236 -14.62 -15.67 -1.66
CA SER A 236 -14.12 -15.16 -0.38
C SER A 236 -14.35 -16.24 0.69
N PRO A 237 -13.36 -16.52 1.56
CA PRO A 237 -13.55 -17.43 2.69
C PRO A 237 -14.81 -17.07 3.48
N HIS A 238 -15.04 -15.77 3.68
CA HIS A 238 -16.21 -15.24 4.38
C HIS A 238 -17.52 -15.44 3.61
N ALA A 239 -17.50 -15.45 2.26
CA ALA A 239 -18.69 -15.79 1.48
C ALA A 239 -19.07 -17.26 1.64
N THR A 240 -18.07 -18.14 1.76
CA THR A 240 -18.28 -19.56 2.05
C THR A 240 -18.80 -19.77 3.47
N GLU A 241 -18.29 -19.04 4.46
CA GLU A 241 -18.77 -19.07 5.84
C GLU A 241 -20.22 -18.56 5.94
N LEU A 242 -20.56 -17.46 5.24
CA LEU A 242 -21.92 -16.93 5.21
C LEU A 242 -22.91 -17.91 4.57
N ALA A 243 -22.52 -18.58 3.49
CA ALA A 243 -23.33 -19.62 2.86
C ALA A 243 -23.60 -20.80 3.82
N ARG A 244 -22.59 -21.22 4.59
CA ARG A 244 -22.76 -22.26 5.63
C ARG A 244 -23.68 -21.81 6.75
N LEU A 245 -23.53 -20.57 7.22
CA LEU A 245 -24.42 -19.99 8.23
C LEU A 245 -25.87 -19.94 7.74
N SER A 246 -26.10 -19.49 6.50
CA SER A 246 -27.44 -19.45 5.91
C SER A 246 -28.07 -20.85 5.87
N ALA A 247 -27.33 -21.84 5.37
CA ALA A 247 -27.82 -23.22 5.32
C ALA A 247 -28.11 -23.79 6.72
N ALA A 248 -27.30 -23.45 7.73
CA ALA A 248 -27.54 -23.86 9.11
C ALA A 248 -28.80 -23.22 9.70
N ILE A 249 -29.04 -21.93 9.42
CA ILE A 249 -30.27 -21.23 9.83
C ILE A 249 -31.49 -21.86 9.16
N ASP A 250 -31.43 -22.13 7.85
CA ASP A 250 -32.52 -22.78 7.12
C ASP A 250 -32.82 -24.17 7.68
N CYS A 251 -31.77 -24.93 8.03
CA CYS A 251 -31.90 -26.23 8.68
C CYS A 251 -32.60 -26.11 10.04
N LEU A 252 -32.17 -25.18 10.90
CA LEU A 252 -32.81 -24.93 12.20
C LEU A 252 -34.26 -24.49 12.06
N ALA A 253 -34.58 -23.67 11.06
CA ALA A 253 -35.94 -23.19 10.79
C ALA A 253 -36.89 -24.32 10.32
N ALA A 254 -36.34 -25.37 9.72
CA ALA A 254 -37.08 -26.54 9.25
C ALA A 254 -37.18 -27.67 10.29
N MET A 255 -36.57 -27.54 11.46
CA MET A 255 -36.60 -28.58 12.50
C MET A 255 -38.01 -28.78 13.08
N PRO A 256 -38.33 -29.99 13.56
CA PRO A 256 -39.50 -30.22 14.41
C PRO A 256 -39.46 -29.30 15.64
N ASP A 257 -40.61 -29.12 16.29
CA ASP A 257 -40.72 -28.30 17.49
C ASP A 257 -39.69 -28.70 18.56
N ALA A 258 -39.36 -27.76 19.44
CA ALA A 258 -38.27 -27.93 20.40
C ALA A 258 -38.52 -29.11 21.37
N ILE A 259 -39.77 -29.44 21.68
CA ILE A 259 -40.12 -30.54 22.58
C ILE A 259 -39.86 -31.88 21.87
N THR A 260 -40.31 -32.00 20.62
CA THR A 260 -40.06 -33.17 19.77
C THR A 260 -38.55 -33.38 19.55
N THR A 261 -37.82 -32.31 19.24
CA THR A 261 -36.38 -32.37 19.00
C THR A 261 -35.59 -32.72 20.26
N ALA A 262 -35.94 -32.13 21.42
CA ALA A 262 -35.29 -32.44 22.69
C ALA A 262 -35.50 -33.91 23.11
N GLY A 263 -36.66 -34.50 22.80
CA GLY A 263 -36.96 -35.91 23.07
C GLY A 263 -36.09 -36.90 22.28
N LEU A 264 -35.39 -36.45 21.24
CA LEU A 264 -34.49 -37.27 20.41
C LEU A 264 -33.02 -37.21 20.86
N VAL A 265 -32.65 -36.26 21.74
CA VAL A 265 -31.28 -36.09 22.23
C VAL A 265 -31.03 -37.07 23.38
N ARG A 266 -30.20 -38.09 23.14
CA ARG A 266 -30.13 -39.26 24.05
C ARG A 266 -29.03 -39.25 25.11
N GLU A 267 -27.91 -38.52 24.97
CA GLU A 267 -26.81 -38.65 25.96
C GLU A 267 -25.80 -37.49 26.10
N GLU A 268 -25.91 -36.39 25.33
CA GLU A 268 -24.94 -35.26 25.36
C GLU A 268 -25.59 -33.89 25.65
N THR A 269 -26.62 -33.87 26.50
CA THR A 269 -27.44 -32.67 26.73
C THR A 269 -26.63 -31.51 27.32
N ALA A 270 -25.67 -31.78 28.21
CA ALA A 270 -24.87 -30.73 28.86
C ALA A 270 -23.88 -30.04 27.90
N GLU A 271 -23.22 -30.81 27.04
CA GLU A 271 -22.29 -30.29 26.02
C GLU A 271 -23.02 -29.55 24.90
N LEU A 272 -24.19 -30.08 24.50
CA LEU A 272 -25.08 -29.43 23.55
C LEU A 272 -25.60 -28.10 24.09
N LEU A 273 -26.04 -28.04 25.35
CA LEU A 273 -26.46 -26.80 26.01
C LEU A 273 -25.32 -25.78 26.09
N SER A 274 -24.12 -26.22 26.51
CA SER A 274 -22.93 -25.37 26.61
C SER A 274 -22.52 -24.76 25.26
N SER A 275 -22.83 -25.43 24.14
CA SER A 275 -22.54 -24.94 22.79
C SER A 275 -23.70 -24.10 22.21
N ALA A 276 -24.95 -24.41 22.58
CA ALA A 276 -26.14 -23.76 22.06
C ALA A 276 -26.40 -22.38 22.68
N GLU A 277 -26.11 -22.19 23.97
CA GLU A 277 -26.35 -20.91 24.65
C GLU A 277 -25.54 -19.74 24.06
N PRO A 278 -24.21 -19.85 23.84
CA PRO A 278 -23.44 -18.80 23.17
C PRO A 278 -23.89 -18.57 21.72
N ALA A 279 -24.27 -19.63 21.01
CA ALA A 279 -24.74 -19.54 19.63
C ALA A 279 -26.07 -18.78 19.53
N LEU A 280 -27.00 -19.02 20.47
CA LEU A 280 -28.27 -18.31 20.54
C LEU A 280 -28.08 -16.82 20.81
N LEU A 281 -27.20 -16.47 21.76
CA LEU A 281 -26.85 -15.07 22.05
C LEU A 281 -26.27 -14.39 20.82
N TRP A 282 -25.30 -15.02 20.16
CA TRP A 282 -24.67 -14.48 18.95
C TRP A 282 -25.67 -14.29 17.80
N LEU A 283 -26.58 -15.25 17.57
CA LEU A 283 -27.64 -15.11 16.56
C LEU A 283 -28.60 -13.96 16.91
N GLY A 284 -28.91 -13.76 18.18
CA GLY A 284 -29.70 -12.63 18.66
C GLY A 284 -29.05 -11.29 18.32
N ASP A 285 -27.76 -11.15 18.62
CA ASP A 285 -26.97 -9.95 18.30
C ASP A 285 -26.89 -9.71 16.79
N LEU A 286 -26.68 -10.76 16.00
CA LEU A 286 -26.66 -10.70 14.54
C LEU A 286 -27.99 -10.18 13.98
N VAL A 287 -29.12 -10.71 14.44
CA VAL A 287 -30.46 -10.26 14.00
C VAL A 287 -30.70 -8.80 14.39
N ALA A 288 -30.27 -8.38 15.59
CA ALA A 288 -30.38 -6.98 16.02
C ALA A 288 -29.58 -6.03 15.12
N GLU A 289 -28.35 -6.41 14.76
CA GLU A 289 -27.50 -5.65 13.86
C GLU A 289 -28.07 -5.58 12.44
N LEU A 290 -28.55 -6.71 11.89
CA LEU A 290 -29.18 -6.75 10.56
C LEU A 290 -30.43 -5.85 10.50
N ARG A 291 -31.27 -5.89 11.54
CA ARG A 291 -32.43 -4.99 11.65
C ARG A 291 -32.02 -3.52 11.72
N ARG A 292 -30.94 -3.20 12.43
CA ARG A 292 -30.41 -1.83 12.52
C ARG A 292 -29.96 -1.34 11.15
N ARG A 293 -29.23 -2.17 10.39
CA ARG A 293 -28.75 -1.87 9.04
C ARG A 293 -29.89 -1.68 8.05
N ALA A 294 -30.87 -2.59 8.02
CA ALA A 294 -32.03 -2.48 7.14
C ALA A 294 -32.82 -1.18 7.38
N ARG A 295 -32.97 -0.76 8.64
CA ARG A 295 -33.60 0.54 8.99
C ARG A 295 -32.77 1.73 8.49
N ALA A 296 -31.44 1.67 8.63
CA ALA A 296 -30.55 2.73 8.14
C ALA A 296 -30.58 2.85 6.62
N GLU A 297 -30.61 1.74 5.89
CA GLU A 297 -30.75 1.71 4.43
C GLU A 297 -32.10 2.30 3.99
N ALA A 298 -33.20 1.87 4.60
CA ALA A 298 -34.52 2.43 4.30
C ALA A 298 -34.62 3.95 4.54
N LEU A 299 -33.88 4.48 5.53
CA LEU A 299 -33.79 5.91 5.78
C LEU A 299 -32.96 6.63 4.70
N ARG A 300 -31.85 6.03 4.24
CA ARG A 300 -31.04 6.58 3.15
C ARG A 300 -31.79 6.60 1.83
N ASP A 301 -32.53 5.54 1.50
CA ASP A 301 -33.33 5.46 0.28
C ASP A 301 -34.44 6.51 0.26
N ARG A 302 -35.09 6.74 1.41
CA ARG A 302 -36.08 7.83 1.56
C ARG A 302 -35.45 9.21 1.42
N ALA A 303 -34.26 9.44 1.98
CA ALA A 303 -33.55 10.72 1.84
C ALA A 303 -33.14 10.98 0.39
N ARG A 304 -32.72 9.93 -0.34
CA ARG A 304 -32.34 10.00 -1.75
C ARG A 304 -33.54 10.30 -2.65
N ALA A 305 -34.66 9.61 -2.43
CA ALA A 305 -35.92 9.88 -3.13
C ALA A 305 -36.47 11.29 -2.83
N GLY A 306 -36.33 11.78 -1.60
CA GLY A 306 -36.71 13.15 -1.22
C GLY A 306 -35.85 14.23 -1.89
N HIS A 307 -34.57 13.94 -2.16
CA HIS A 307 -33.66 14.87 -2.87
C HIS A 307 -33.98 14.94 -4.37
N GLU A 308 -34.35 13.83 -5.02
CA GLU A 308 -34.77 13.83 -6.43
C GLU A 308 -36.08 14.61 -6.66
N TYR A 309 -37.00 14.62 -5.70
CA TYR A 309 -38.21 15.45 -5.75
C TYR A 309 -37.96 16.95 -5.49
N ALA A 310 -36.87 17.31 -4.82
CA ALA A 310 -36.54 18.70 -4.50
C ALA A 310 -35.69 19.41 -5.58
N VAL A 311 -35.01 18.65 -6.45
CA VAL A 311 -34.17 19.19 -7.55
C VAL A 311 -34.94 19.28 -8.88
N GLY A 312 -36.11 18.63 -8.98
CA GLY A 312 -36.99 18.64 -10.16
C GLY A 312 -38.14 19.66 -10.15
N ALA A 313 -38.21 20.55 -9.15
CA ALA A 313 -39.21 21.62 -9.03
C ALA A 313 -38.53 22.99 -9.05
#